data_AF-A0A6S7EBL1-F1
#
_entry.id   AF-A0A6S7EBL1-F1
#
_cell.length_a   1.000
_cell.length_b   1.000
_cell.length_c   1.000
_cell.angle_alpha   90.00
_cell.angle_beta   90.00
_cell.angle_gamma   90.00
#
_symmetry.space_group_name_H-M   'P 1'
#
loop_
_entity.id
_entity.type
_entity.pdbx_description
1 polymer ?
#
loop_
_entity_poly.entity_id
_entity_poly.type
_entity_poly.pdbx_seq_one_letter_code
_entity_poly.pdbx_strand_id
1 'polypeptide(L)'
;MNPLLRAVVPYAIGAALVVVAVLGVRWYGASQYQAGIDQANADHAMAELTEFKAQTGRLAGISSTLEDALVALRDAKPKTIERYTRVEVQSPLPAGCRIDADRLQHINEAGRVANTASQPGSAVPIGARGDQR
;
A
#
# COMPACT_ATOMS: atom_id res chain seq x y z
N MET A 1 67.97 -36.24 -34.21
CA MET A 1 66.51 -36.19 -33.94
C MET A 1 65.96 -37.61 -34.00
N ASN A 2 65.37 -38.10 -32.90
CA ASN A 2 64.91 -39.49 -32.80
C ASN A 2 63.79 -39.80 -33.82
N PRO A 3 63.89 -40.91 -34.59
CA PRO A 3 62.92 -41.26 -35.62
C PRO A 3 61.51 -41.51 -35.06
N LEU A 4 61.42 -42.00 -33.83
CA LEU A 4 60.17 -42.18 -33.09
C LEU A 4 59.41 -40.86 -32.87
N LEU A 5 60.11 -39.77 -32.59
CA LEU A 5 59.50 -38.45 -32.40
C LEU A 5 58.85 -37.94 -33.70
N ARG A 6 59.47 -38.21 -34.85
CA ARG A 6 58.92 -37.82 -36.16
C ARG A 6 57.63 -38.58 -36.52
N ALA A 7 57.51 -39.82 -36.06
CA ALA A 7 56.31 -40.63 -36.27
C ALA A 7 55.16 -40.25 -35.33
N VAL A 8 55.46 -39.82 -34.10
CA VAL A 8 54.44 -39.49 -33.08
C VAL A 8 53.86 -38.07 -33.25
N VAL A 9 54.65 -37.12 -33.76
CA VAL A 9 54.22 -35.73 -33.99
C VAL A 9 52.88 -35.59 -34.74
N PRO A 10 52.63 -36.25 -35.89
CA PRO A 10 51.35 -36.12 -36.58
C PRO A 10 50.16 -36.66 -35.78
N TYR A 11 50.35 -37.73 -35.01
CA TYR A 11 49.30 -38.26 -34.12
C TYR A 11 49.03 -37.35 -32.94
N ALA A 12 50.07 -36.73 -32.37
CA ALA A 12 49.93 -35.74 -31.30
C ALA A 12 49.16 -34.49 -31.78
N ILE A 13 49.42 -34.04 -33.01
CA ILE A 13 48.67 -32.93 -33.63
C ILE A 13 47.21 -33.32 -33.86
N GLY A 14 46.96 -34.52 -34.40
CA GLY A 14 45.60 -35.03 -34.59
C GLY A 14 44.82 -35.13 -33.26
N ALA A 15 45.45 -35.67 -32.22
CA ALA A 15 44.86 -35.74 -30.88
C ALA A 15 44.57 -34.35 -30.30
N ALA A 16 45.50 -33.40 -30.46
CA ALA A 16 45.29 -32.02 -30.01
C ALA A 16 44.11 -31.35 -30.71
N LEU A 17 43.95 -31.55 -32.02
CA LEU A 17 42.82 -31.00 -32.77
C LEU A 17 41.48 -31.57 -32.30
N VAL A 18 41.42 -32.87 -32.02
CA VAL A 18 40.20 -33.50 -31.48
C VAL A 18 39.86 -32.94 -30.10
N VAL A 19 40.85 -32.78 -29.22
CA VAL A 19 40.65 -32.20 -27.89
C VAL A 19 40.13 -30.75 -27.99
N VAL A 20 40.71 -29.94 -28.87
CA VAL A 20 40.25 -28.56 -29.12
C VAL A 20 38.82 -28.54 -29.65
N ALA A 21 38.48 -29.42 -30.60
CA ALA A 21 37.13 -29.51 -31.14
C ALA A 21 36.09 -29.88 -30.07
N VAL A 22 36.40 -30.87 -29.22
CA VAL A 22 35.51 -31.30 -28.13
C VAL A 22 35.32 -30.19 -27.10
N LEU A 23 36.41 -29.52 -26.69
CA LEU A 23 36.34 -28.38 -25.77
C LEU A 23 35.55 -27.22 -26.37
N GLY A 24 35.75 -26.93 -27.66
CA GLY A 24 35.01 -25.88 -28.38
C GLY A 24 33.50 -26.14 -28.42
N VAL A 25 33.09 -27.36 -28.76
CA VAL A 25 31.66 -27.75 -28.76
C VAL A 25 31.07 -27.66 -27.36
N ARG A 26 31.80 -28.16 -26.35
CA ARG A 26 31.31 -28.14 -24.96
C ARG A 26 31.21 -26.72 -24.41
N TRP A 27 32.19 -25.87 -24.71
CA TRP A 27 32.18 -24.47 -24.31
C TRP A 27 31.05 -23.70 -25.01
N TYR A 28 30.86 -23.92 -26.31
CA TYR A 28 29.77 -23.30 -27.07
C TYR A 28 28.39 -23.74 -26.55
N GLY A 29 28.22 -25.01 -26.21
CA GLY A 29 26.99 -25.49 -25.57
C GLY A 29 26.74 -24.85 -24.21
N ALA A 30 27.80 -24.71 -23.39
CA ALA A 30 27.71 -24.05 -22.09
C ALA A 30 27.40 -22.54 -22.23
N SER A 31 28.02 -21.85 -23.19
CA SER A 31 27.80 -20.42 -23.41
C SER A 31 26.38 -20.14 -23.89
N GLN A 32 25.82 -20.98 -24.77
CA GLN A 32 24.44 -20.84 -25.22
C GLN A 32 23.43 -21.10 -24.09
N TYR A 33 23.73 -22.06 -23.21
CA TYR A 33 22.90 -22.32 -22.04
C TYR A 33 22.91 -21.14 -21.05
N GLN A 34 24.08 -20.55 -20.81
CA GLN A 34 24.21 -19.33 -19.98
C GLN A 34 23.46 -18.15 -20.60
N ALA A 35 23.61 -17.91 -21.90
CA ALA A 35 22.90 -16.83 -22.59
C ALA A 35 21.36 -16.96 -22.48
N GLY A 36 20.83 -18.19 -22.57
CA GLY A 36 19.40 -18.44 -22.37
C GLY A 36 18.93 -18.18 -20.94
N ILE A 37 19.73 -18.56 -19.94
CA ILE A 37 19.43 -18.27 -18.52
C ILE A 37 19.48 -16.76 -18.26
N ASP A 38 20.49 -16.07 -18.78
CA ASP A 38 20.64 -14.62 -18.62
C ASP A 38 19.48 -13.87 -19.27
N GLN A 39 19.01 -14.33 -20.44
CA GLN A 39 17.84 -13.77 -21.10
C GLN A 39 16.55 -14.00 -20.29
N ALA A 40 16.32 -15.22 -19.79
CA ALA A 40 15.16 -15.51 -18.95
C ALA A 40 15.18 -14.69 -17.65
N ASN A 41 16.34 -14.56 -17.02
CA ASN A 41 16.52 -13.74 -15.81
C ASN A 41 16.30 -12.25 -16.10
N ALA A 42 16.74 -11.75 -17.26
CA ALA A 42 16.49 -10.37 -17.68
C ALA A 42 14.99 -10.12 -17.91
N ASP A 43 14.28 -11.05 -18.55
CA ASP A 43 12.83 -10.94 -18.76
C ASP A 43 12.06 -10.97 -17.44
N HIS A 44 12.46 -11.84 -16.50
CA HIS A 44 11.90 -11.87 -15.14
C HIS A 44 12.18 -10.58 -14.37
N ALA A 45 13.41 -10.05 -14.42
CA ALA A 45 13.75 -8.79 -13.78
C ALA A 45 12.97 -7.61 -14.36
N MET A 46 12.71 -7.60 -15.67
CA MET A 46 11.87 -6.59 -16.31
C MET A 46 10.41 -6.70 -15.86
N ALA A 47 9.87 -7.91 -15.74
CA ALA A 47 8.51 -8.13 -15.26
C ALA A 47 8.34 -7.61 -13.82
N GLU A 48 9.26 -7.95 -12.91
CA GLU A 48 9.25 -7.46 -11.53
C GLU A 48 9.34 -5.93 -11.47
N LEU A 49 10.21 -5.31 -12.28
CA LEU A 49 10.32 -3.84 -12.33
C LEU A 49 9.03 -3.17 -12.83
N THR A 50 8.31 -3.78 -13.78
CA THR A 50 7.03 -3.24 -14.24
C THR A 50 5.93 -3.34 -13.19
N GLU A 51 5.88 -4.46 -12.45
CA GLU A 51 4.98 -4.67 -11.31
C GLU A 51 5.25 -3.64 -10.20
N PHE A 52 6.52 -3.44 -9.81
CA PHE A 52 6.91 -2.43 -8.83
C PHE A 52 6.57 -1.01 -9.29
N LYS A 53 6.76 -0.70 -10.58
CA LYS A 53 6.39 0.61 -11.16
C LYS A 53 4.87 0.83 -11.11
N ALA A 54 4.08 -0.19 -11.41
CA ALA A 54 2.62 -0.13 -11.32
C ALA A 54 2.14 0.05 -9.88
N GLN A 55 2.74 -0.67 -8.93
CA GLN A 55 2.44 -0.53 -7.49
C GLN A 55 2.83 0.85 -6.95
N THR A 56 3.99 1.38 -7.36
CA THR A 56 4.43 2.73 -6.98
C THR A 56 3.54 3.81 -7.61
N GLY A 57 3.13 3.64 -8.87
CA GLY A 57 2.18 4.56 -9.53
C GLY A 57 0.81 4.58 -8.84
N ARG A 58 0.31 3.44 -8.38
CA ARG A 58 -0.90 3.37 -7.56
C ARG A 58 -0.72 4.08 -6.21
N LEU A 59 0.42 3.90 -5.55
CA LEU A 59 0.73 4.61 -4.29
C LEU A 59 0.82 6.13 -4.49
N ALA A 60 1.44 6.59 -5.57
CA ALA A 60 1.52 8.01 -5.92
C ALA A 60 0.12 8.60 -6.19
N GLY A 61 -0.74 7.85 -6.89
CA GLY A 61 -2.14 8.25 -7.09
C GLY A 61 -2.91 8.39 -5.78
N ILE A 62 -2.71 7.45 -4.83
CA ILE A 62 -3.33 7.52 -3.51
C ILE A 62 -2.85 8.75 -2.72
N SER A 63 -1.56 9.10 -2.79
CA SER A 63 -1.02 10.32 -2.15
C SER A 63 -1.66 11.59 -2.71
N SER A 64 -1.74 11.72 -4.03
CA SER A 64 -2.40 12.86 -4.69
C SER A 64 -3.87 12.96 -4.28
N THR A 65 -4.58 11.84 -4.21
CA THR A 65 -6.00 11.82 -3.80
C THR A 65 -6.15 12.23 -2.33
N LEU A 66 -5.21 11.85 -1.47
CA LEU A 66 -5.20 12.23 -0.05
C LEU A 66 -4.92 13.73 0.11
N GLU A 67 -3.97 14.27 -0.65
CA GLU A 67 -3.65 15.70 -0.66
C GLU A 67 -4.85 16.53 -1.13
N ASP A 68 -5.51 16.14 -2.22
CA ASP A 68 -6.72 16.80 -2.71
C ASP A 68 -7.87 16.72 -1.70
N ALA A 69 -8.06 15.56 -1.05
CA ALA A 69 -9.05 15.41 -0.01
C ALA A 69 -8.74 16.29 1.22
N LEU A 70 -7.47 16.43 1.59
CA LEU A 70 -7.03 17.31 2.68
C LEU A 70 -7.21 18.80 2.34
N VAL A 71 -6.93 19.20 1.10
CA VAL A 71 -7.19 20.56 0.61
C VAL A 71 -8.69 20.86 0.64
N ALA A 72 -9.52 19.96 0.09
CA ALA A 72 -10.97 20.09 0.11
C ALA A 72 -11.54 20.16 1.54
N LEU A 73 -11.02 19.34 2.47
CA LEU A 73 -11.40 19.40 3.89
C LEU A 73 -10.99 20.73 4.53
N ARG A 74 -9.78 21.21 4.22
CA ARG A 74 -9.24 22.47 4.72
C ARG A 74 -9.96 23.68 4.13
N ASP A 75 -10.57 23.60 2.96
CA ASP A 75 -11.36 24.71 2.40
C ASP A 75 -12.83 24.68 2.87
N ALA A 76 -13.35 23.49 3.19
CA ALA A 76 -14.71 23.31 3.71
C ALA A 76 -14.83 23.65 5.21
N LYS A 77 -13.90 23.16 6.05
CA LYS A 77 -13.93 23.40 7.51
C LYS A 77 -13.87 24.87 7.96
N PRO A 78 -13.03 25.76 7.41
CA PRO A 78 -12.97 27.15 7.85
C PRO A 78 -14.30 27.85 7.59
N LYS A 79 -14.95 27.59 6.45
CA LYS A 79 -16.30 28.11 6.17
C LYS A 79 -17.33 27.63 7.18
N THR A 80 -17.23 26.39 7.66
CA THR A 80 -18.17 25.85 8.65
C THR A 80 -18.00 26.51 10.01
N ILE A 81 -16.77 26.62 10.53
CA ILE A 81 -16.48 27.26 11.82
C ILE A 81 -16.88 28.74 11.76
N GLU A 82 -16.47 29.44 10.71
CA GLU A 82 -16.77 30.87 10.54
C GLU A 82 -18.28 31.13 10.42
N ARG A 83 -19.03 30.23 9.77
CA ARG A 83 -20.51 30.31 9.69
C ARG A 83 -21.18 30.07 11.05
N TYR A 84 -20.74 29.08 11.84
CA TYR A 84 -21.29 28.86 13.17
C TYR A 84 -21.00 30.04 14.10
N THR A 85 -19.77 30.53 14.14
CA THR A 85 -19.41 31.71 14.94
C THR A 85 -20.21 32.93 14.50
N ARG A 86 -20.40 33.14 13.19
CA ARG A 86 -21.21 34.25 12.68
C ARG A 86 -22.69 34.13 13.08
N VAL A 87 -23.26 32.93 13.04
CA VAL A 87 -24.66 32.70 13.47
C VAL A 87 -24.82 32.89 14.97
N GLU A 88 -23.86 32.45 15.78
CA GLU A 88 -23.85 32.69 17.23
C GLU A 88 -23.73 34.18 17.59
N VAL A 89 -22.96 34.95 16.82
CA VAL A 89 -22.79 36.40 17.03
C VAL A 89 -23.98 37.21 16.49
N GLN A 90 -24.54 36.84 15.33
CA GLN A 90 -25.65 37.57 14.70
C GLN A 90 -27.02 37.22 15.29
N SER A 91 -27.20 35.98 15.74
CA SER A 91 -28.44 35.48 16.35
C SER A 91 -28.12 34.72 17.64
N PRO A 92 -27.65 35.41 18.70
CA PRO A 92 -27.35 34.75 19.96
C PRO A 92 -28.62 34.08 20.49
N LEU A 93 -28.47 32.83 20.93
CA LEU A 93 -29.53 32.12 21.64
C LEU A 93 -30.01 33.00 22.81
N PRO A 94 -31.33 33.20 22.99
CA PRO A 94 -31.87 33.94 24.12
C PRO A 94 -31.29 33.42 25.43
N ALA A 95 -31.10 34.29 26.43
CA ALA A 95 -30.40 33.94 27.68
C ALA A 95 -30.96 32.69 28.38
N GLY A 96 -32.25 32.39 28.24
CA GLY A 96 -32.87 31.18 28.81
C GLY A 96 -32.63 29.86 28.04
N CYS A 97 -32.07 29.90 26.83
CA CYS A 97 -31.73 28.72 26.02
C CYS A 97 -30.26 28.33 26.12
N ARG A 98 -29.41 29.17 26.73
CA ARG A 98 -28.02 28.82 26.98
C ARG A 98 -27.98 27.91 28.20
N ILE A 99 -27.26 26.81 28.09
CA ILE A 99 -26.98 25.94 29.22
C ILE A 99 -25.95 26.65 30.12
N ASP A 100 -26.41 27.16 31.26
CA ASP A 100 -25.57 27.74 32.31
C ASP A 100 -25.11 26.66 33.33
N ALA A 101 -24.18 27.04 34.20
CA ALA A 101 -23.57 26.12 35.17
C ALA A 101 -24.58 25.55 36.17
N ASP A 102 -25.53 26.37 36.64
CA ASP A 102 -26.55 25.95 37.60
C ASP A 102 -27.54 24.97 36.96
N ARG A 103 -27.92 25.21 35.71
CA ARG A 103 -28.78 24.32 34.92
C ARG A 103 -28.09 23.00 34.60
N LEU A 104 -26.79 23.00 34.30
CA LEU A 104 -25.99 21.76 34.17
C LEU A 104 -25.98 20.96 35.46
N GLN A 105 -25.77 21.63 36.59
CA GLN A 105 -25.77 20.98 37.90
C GLN A 105 -27.13 20.35 38.21
N HIS A 106 -28.22 21.06 37.94
CA HIS A 106 -29.57 20.53 38.08
C HIS A 106 -29.85 19.34 37.17
N ILE A 107 -29.41 19.37 35.91
CA ILE A 107 -29.57 18.25 34.96
C ILE A 107 -28.75 17.03 35.41
N ASN A 108 -27.51 17.23 35.84
CA ASN A 108 -26.65 16.16 36.34
C ASN A 108 -27.22 15.55 37.62
N GLU A 109 -27.75 16.38 38.52
CA GLU A 109 -28.43 15.92 39.73
C GLU A 109 -29.67 15.10 39.39
N ALA A 110 -30.53 15.61 38.50
CA ALA A 110 -31.71 14.90 38.04
C ALA A 110 -31.36 13.55 37.38
N GLY A 111 -30.27 13.51 36.59
CA GLY A 111 -29.75 12.28 36.00
C GLY A 111 -29.23 11.29 37.05
N ARG A 112 -28.53 11.78 38.09
CA ARG A 112 -28.08 10.95 39.21
C ARG A 112 -29.27 10.38 39.97
N VAL A 113 -30.26 11.20 40.29
CA VAL A 113 -31.49 10.76 40.96
C VAL A 113 -32.24 9.72 40.11
N ALA A 114 -32.39 9.94 38.80
CA ALA A 114 -33.02 9.00 37.88
C ALA A 114 -32.25 7.67 37.77
N ASN A 115 -30.92 7.70 37.72
CA ASN A 115 -30.07 6.51 37.72
C ASN A 115 -30.18 5.75 39.06
N THR A 116 -30.25 6.46 40.19
CA THR A 116 -30.44 5.82 41.51
C THR A 116 -31.85 5.30 41.73
N ALA A 117 -32.85 5.93 41.10
CA ALA A 117 -34.25 5.53 41.13
C ALA A 117 -34.60 4.51 40.04
N SER A 118 -33.63 4.11 39.21
CA SER A 118 -33.85 3.15 38.14
C SER A 118 -34.23 1.78 38.73
N GLN A 119 -35.51 1.43 38.62
CA GLN A 119 -35.91 0.03 38.52
C GLN A 119 -35.36 -0.52 37.19
N PRO A 120 -34.96 -1.80 37.11
CA PRO A 120 -34.54 -2.42 35.86
C PRO A 120 -35.70 -2.43 34.87
N GLY A 121 -35.82 -1.35 34.11
CA GLY A 121 -36.81 -1.19 33.04
C GLY A 121 -36.37 -1.92 31.79
N SER A 122 -37.37 -2.46 31.07
CA SER A 122 -37.26 -3.34 29.92
C SER A 122 -36.17 -2.93 28.92
N ALA A 123 -35.35 -3.91 28.53
CA ALA A 123 -34.32 -3.76 27.51
C ALA A 123 -34.87 -3.06 26.26
N VAL A 124 -34.22 -1.98 25.85
CA VAL A 124 -34.54 -1.28 24.61
C VAL A 124 -34.31 -2.24 23.45
N PRO A 125 -35.35 -2.60 22.67
CA PRO A 125 -35.16 -3.44 21.50
C PRO A 125 -34.28 -2.68 20.51
N ILE A 126 -33.19 -3.32 20.10
CA ILE A 126 -32.33 -2.85 19.01
C ILE A 126 -33.20 -2.86 17.75
N GLY A 127 -33.74 -1.70 17.39
CA GLY A 127 -34.56 -1.54 16.20
C GLY A 127 -33.77 -1.98 14.98
N ALA A 128 -34.30 -3.00 14.28
CA ALA A 128 -33.80 -3.44 13.00
C ALA A 128 -33.73 -2.22 12.05
N ARG A 129 -32.51 -1.89 11.63
CA ARG A 129 -32.22 -0.90 10.61
C ARG A 129 -32.95 -1.34 9.34
N GLY A 130 -34.04 -0.67 9.03
CA GLY A 130 -34.85 -0.93 7.84
C GLY A 130 -34.01 -0.76 6.58
N ASP A 131 -33.77 -1.89 5.92
CA ASP A 131 -33.33 -1.99 4.55
C ASP A 131 -34.53 -1.58 3.67
N GLN A 132 -34.47 -0.40 3.04
CA GLN A 132 -35.38 -0.04 1.95
C GLN A 132 -34.52 0.27 0.72
N ARG A 133 -34.60 -0.65 -0.24
CA ARG A 133 -34.21 -0.50 -1.64
C ARG A 133 -35.20 0.37 -2.39
#